data_AF-A0AAQ0HJC6-F1
#
_entry.id   AF-A0AAQ0HJC6-F1
#
_cell.length_a   1.000
_cell.length_b   1.000
_cell.length_c   1.000
_cell.angle_alpha   90.00
_cell.angle_beta   90.00
_cell.angle_gamma   90.00
#
_symmetry.space_group_name_H-M   'P 1'
#
loop_
_entity.id
_entity.type
_entity.pdbx_description
1 polymer ?
#
loop_
_entity_poly.entity_id
_entity_poly.type
_entity_poly.pdbx_seq_one_letter_code
_entity_poly.pdbx_strand_id
1 'polypeptide(L)'
;MSMARLFPLLPFRADETHWSWAARMAAFHIRGPIGTFLRDLGLDPFVLSIGDPDEVARLCATAGQDPGPVLRNTLMRHTSRSWRLGEEILIDSLCPQRDLRFCPACLAEDDAIAMAVGQDIAIHRRERLIWRLKPVRSCPTHRLPLIRRDGPGGADGKGVFADSVPENTARLQDLAGCAAPCPGSPLQTYIADRIAERPGPVWLDSLPLEQSIRVTELLGTAMEFGPYAAFDDLSVQDQMLQPLVAGSTPPKGWRESAAHCRSFRPGLTPSVLPAASKTGELSGRCSTNSTIPHRAARSAESSKSNSRALVES
;
A
#
# COMPACT_ATOMS: atom_id res chain seq x y z
N MET A 1 -28.74 -26.61 11.27
CA MET A 1 -27.52 -27.35 11.68
C MET A 1 -26.53 -26.34 12.23
N SER A 2 -25.91 -26.59 13.39
CA SER A 2 -24.86 -25.69 13.89
C SER A 2 -23.63 -25.89 13.03
N MET A 3 -23.18 -24.85 12.31
CA MET A 3 -21.88 -24.89 11.64
C MET A 3 -20.79 -25.02 12.70
N ALA A 4 -19.80 -25.89 12.44
CA ALA A 4 -18.60 -25.96 13.26
C ALA A 4 -17.86 -24.63 13.14
N ARG A 5 -17.49 -24.05 14.28
CA ARG A 5 -16.70 -22.82 14.36
C ARG A 5 -15.27 -23.15 14.73
N LEU A 6 -14.33 -22.32 14.27
CA LEU A 6 -12.94 -22.38 14.70
C LEU A 6 -12.85 -22.20 16.21
N PHE A 7 -12.00 -23.02 16.84
CA PHE A 7 -11.70 -22.96 18.26
C PHE A 7 -10.19 -23.21 18.48
N PRO A 8 -9.52 -22.46 19.38
CA PRO A 8 -10.01 -21.29 20.11
C PRO A 8 -10.32 -20.11 19.17
N LEU A 9 -11.07 -19.11 19.65
CA LEU A 9 -11.41 -17.92 18.85
C LEU A 9 -10.25 -16.91 18.87
N LEU A 10 -9.90 -16.33 17.72
CA LEU A 10 -8.95 -15.22 17.60
C LEU A 10 -9.67 -13.95 17.12
N PRO A 11 -9.93 -12.96 18.00
CA PRO A 11 -10.75 -11.81 17.65
C PRO A 11 -10.07 -10.86 16.65
N PHE A 12 -10.91 -10.27 15.80
CA PHE A 12 -10.54 -9.16 14.92
C PHE A 12 -10.14 -7.92 15.73
N ARG A 13 -9.12 -7.18 15.28
CA ARG A 13 -8.72 -5.89 15.86
C ARG A 13 -9.26 -4.74 15.01
N ALA A 14 -9.92 -3.78 15.65
CA ALA A 14 -10.57 -2.65 14.96
C ALA A 14 -9.64 -1.76 14.12
N ASP A 15 -8.32 -1.88 14.26
CA ASP A 15 -7.32 -1.15 13.49
C ASP A 15 -6.69 -1.97 12.34
N GLU A 16 -7.04 -3.25 12.14
CA GLU A 16 -6.38 -4.13 11.16
C GLU A 16 -7.18 -4.37 9.88
N THR A 17 -6.53 -4.94 8.85
CA THR A 17 -7.19 -5.39 7.61
C THR A 17 -7.77 -6.81 7.75
N HIS A 18 -8.84 -7.12 7.02
CA HIS A 18 -9.39 -8.49 6.92
C HIS A 18 -8.32 -9.53 6.54
N TRP A 19 -7.39 -9.18 5.64
CA TRP A 19 -6.26 -10.02 5.24
C TRP A 19 -5.25 -10.23 6.39
N SER A 20 -4.93 -9.17 7.15
CA SER A 20 -4.10 -9.26 8.37
C SER A 20 -4.69 -10.23 9.39
N TRP A 21 -5.99 -10.11 9.66
CA TRP A 21 -6.69 -10.98 10.60
C TRP A 21 -6.69 -12.44 10.13
N ALA A 22 -6.98 -12.69 8.85
CA ALA A 22 -6.89 -14.03 8.24
C ALA A 22 -5.48 -14.63 8.35
N ALA A 23 -4.43 -13.82 8.16
CA ALA A 23 -3.05 -14.28 8.29
C ALA A 23 -2.66 -14.60 9.74
N ARG A 24 -3.16 -13.82 10.71
CA ARG A 24 -3.01 -14.12 12.15
C ARG A 24 -3.77 -15.40 12.56
N MET A 25 -4.97 -15.64 12.00
CA MET A 25 -5.70 -16.89 12.21
C MET A 25 -4.95 -18.11 11.62
N ALA A 26 -4.35 -17.98 10.44
CA ALA A 26 -3.51 -19.03 9.86
C ALA A 26 -2.29 -19.35 10.75
N ALA A 27 -1.62 -18.31 11.27
CA ALA A 27 -0.54 -18.46 12.24
C ALA A 27 -0.98 -19.12 13.55
N PHE A 28 -2.22 -18.86 14.00
CA PHE A 28 -2.79 -19.38 15.24
C PHE A 28 -3.24 -20.85 15.12
N HIS A 29 -4.03 -21.19 14.11
CA HIS A 29 -4.65 -22.51 13.97
C HIS A 29 -3.75 -23.55 13.33
N ILE A 30 -3.05 -23.21 12.25
CA ILE A 30 -2.24 -24.17 11.48
C ILE A 30 -0.73 -23.89 11.52
N ARG A 31 -0.32 -22.79 12.19
CA ARG A 31 1.09 -22.31 12.27
C ARG A 31 1.75 -22.14 10.89
N GLY A 32 0.94 -21.82 9.88
CA GLY A 32 1.32 -21.90 8.47
C GLY A 32 0.81 -20.71 7.64
N PRO A 33 0.91 -20.82 6.30
CA PRO A 33 0.56 -19.74 5.40
C PRO A 33 -0.95 -19.53 5.28
N ILE A 34 -1.34 -18.26 5.11
CA ILE A 34 -2.74 -17.84 4.93
C ILE A 34 -3.43 -18.60 3.78
N GLY A 35 -2.73 -18.83 2.66
CA GLY A 35 -3.32 -19.49 1.51
C GLY A 35 -3.76 -20.93 1.79
N THR A 36 -3.04 -21.67 2.63
CA THR A 36 -3.41 -23.04 3.01
C THR A 36 -4.57 -23.02 4.00
N PHE A 37 -4.48 -22.20 5.05
CA PHE A 37 -5.56 -22.01 6.02
C PHE A 37 -6.90 -21.69 5.35
N LEU A 38 -6.93 -20.75 4.40
CA LEU A 38 -8.17 -20.39 3.70
C LEU A 38 -8.72 -21.56 2.87
N ARG A 39 -7.85 -22.27 2.11
CA ARG A 39 -8.27 -23.44 1.31
C ARG A 39 -8.81 -24.58 2.19
N ASP A 40 -8.21 -24.81 3.36
CA ASP A 40 -8.66 -25.83 4.31
C ASP A 40 -10.07 -25.52 4.87
N LEU A 41 -10.46 -24.24 4.90
CA LEU A 41 -11.82 -23.78 5.23
C LEU A 41 -12.76 -23.72 4.02
N GLY A 42 -12.31 -24.14 2.84
CA GLY A 42 -13.04 -24.02 1.58
C GLY A 42 -13.22 -22.57 1.10
N LEU A 43 -12.35 -21.65 1.55
CA LEU A 43 -12.31 -20.25 1.12
C LEU A 43 -11.28 -20.07 -0.01
N ASP A 44 -11.56 -19.16 -0.94
CA ASP A 44 -10.65 -18.78 -2.02
C ASP A 44 -9.72 -17.64 -1.56
N PRO A 45 -8.38 -17.85 -1.51
CA PRO A 45 -7.44 -16.83 -1.08
C PRO A 45 -7.40 -15.58 -1.96
N PHE A 46 -7.65 -15.70 -3.27
CA PHE A 46 -7.68 -14.55 -4.17
C PHE A 46 -8.95 -13.73 -3.95
N VAL A 47 -10.11 -14.38 -3.87
CA VAL A 47 -11.42 -13.73 -3.63
C VAL A 47 -11.43 -13.02 -2.28
N LEU A 48 -10.87 -13.64 -1.23
CA LEU A 48 -10.67 -12.95 0.05
C LEU A 48 -9.67 -11.78 -0.07
N SER A 49 -8.55 -11.93 -0.80
CA SER A 49 -7.52 -10.88 -0.90
C SER A 49 -7.98 -9.60 -1.60
N ILE A 50 -9.03 -9.70 -2.42
CA ILE A 50 -9.66 -8.56 -3.11
C ILE A 50 -10.83 -7.99 -2.30
N GLY A 51 -11.04 -8.47 -1.07
CA GLY A 51 -12.08 -8.00 -0.16
C GLY A 51 -13.50 -8.29 -0.65
N ASP A 52 -13.75 -9.46 -1.24
CA ASP A 52 -15.11 -9.86 -1.56
C ASP A 52 -15.97 -9.96 -0.27
N PRO A 53 -17.15 -9.31 -0.23
CA PRO A 53 -17.93 -9.22 1.01
C PRO A 53 -18.54 -10.56 1.43
N ASP A 54 -18.90 -11.43 0.50
CA ASP A 54 -19.48 -12.74 0.81
C ASP A 54 -18.39 -13.68 1.33
N GLU A 55 -17.19 -13.64 0.75
CA GLU A 55 -16.05 -14.43 1.20
C GLU A 55 -15.54 -13.99 2.58
N VAL A 56 -15.51 -12.68 2.85
CA VAL A 56 -15.24 -12.14 4.19
C VAL A 56 -16.33 -12.55 5.18
N ALA A 57 -17.62 -12.51 4.79
CA ALA A 57 -18.72 -12.97 5.65
C ALA A 57 -18.64 -14.48 5.95
N ARG A 58 -18.26 -15.32 4.98
CA ARG A 58 -18.00 -16.76 5.19
C ARG A 58 -16.86 -16.99 6.17
N LEU A 59 -15.75 -16.25 6.07
CA LEU A 59 -14.66 -16.31 7.05
C LEU A 59 -15.15 -15.91 8.46
N CYS A 60 -15.93 -14.84 8.57
CA CYS A 60 -16.50 -14.39 9.84
C CYS A 60 -17.43 -15.43 10.47
N ALA A 61 -18.30 -16.07 9.69
CA ALA A 61 -19.20 -17.13 10.14
C ALA A 61 -18.42 -18.35 10.70
N THR A 62 -17.39 -18.79 9.98
CA THR A 62 -16.49 -19.88 10.38
C THR A 62 -15.68 -19.53 11.63
N ALA A 63 -15.22 -18.29 11.76
CA ALA A 63 -14.49 -17.79 12.92
C ALA A 63 -15.39 -17.35 14.09
N GLY A 64 -16.72 -17.43 13.97
CA GLY A 64 -17.65 -16.96 15.00
C GLY A 64 -17.60 -15.45 15.29
N GLN A 65 -17.05 -14.67 14.36
CA GLN A 65 -16.82 -13.22 14.46
C GLN A 65 -18.02 -12.46 13.86
N ASP A 66 -18.38 -11.31 14.46
CA ASP A 66 -19.32 -10.37 13.84
C ASP A 66 -18.68 -9.79 12.55
N PRO A 67 -19.33 -9.94 11.37
CA PRO A 67 -18.79 -9.43 10.12
C PRO A 67 -18.80 -7.89 10.03
N GLY A 68 -19.62 -7.18 10.80
CA GLY A 68 -19.75 -5.72 10.70
C GLY A 68 -18.41 -4.97 10.81
N PRO A 69 -17.64 -5.13 11.89
CA PRO A 69 -16.31 -4.55 12.05
C PRO A 69 -15.30 -4.98 10.98
N VAL A 70 -15.37 -6.23 10.52
CA VAL A 70 -14.43 -6.76 9.51
C VAL A 70 -14.71 -6.15 8.15
N LEU A 71 -15.99 -6.06 7.74
CA LEU A 71 -16.44 -5.47 6.49
C LEU A 71 -16.15 -3.96 6.42
N ARG A 72 -16.30 -3.21 7.53
CA ARG A 72 -15.90 -1.79 7.58
C ARG A 72 -14.41 -1.59 7.26
N ASN A 73 -13.56 -2.50 7.72
CA ASN A 73 -12.11 -2.50 7.48
C ASN A 73 -11.69 -3.30 6.22
N THR A 74 -12.65 -3.74 5.39
CA THR A 74 -12.36 -4.50 4.18
C THR A 74 -12.14 -3.56 3.01
N LEU A 75 -10.94 -3.61 2.43
CA LEU A 75 -10.63 -2.99 1.15
C LEU A 75 -11.19 -3.87 0.03
N MET A 76 -12.36 -3.51 -0.48
CA MET A 76 -13.08 -4.28 -1.50
C MET A 76 -12.68 -3.77 -2.89
N ARG A 77 -12.31 -4.65 -3.83
CA ARG A 77 -11.99 -4.23 -5.20
C ARG A 77 -13.27 -3.83 -5.94
N HIS A 78 -13.39 -2.54 -6.24
CA HIS A 78 -14.58 -1.96 -6.90
C HIS A 78 -14.46 -1.99 -8.43
N THR A 79 -13.27 -1.72 -8.97
CA THR A 79 -12.95 -1.90 -10.40
C THR A 79 -11.52 -2.43 -10.55
N SER A 80 -11.03 -2.57 -11.80
CA SER A 80 -9.62 -2.91 -12.06
C SER A 80 -8.60 -1.87 -11.55
N ARG A 81 -9.05 -0.65 -11.20
CA ARG A 81 -8.19 0.45 -10.72
C ARG A 81 -8.69 1.15 -9.46
N SER A 82 -9.83 0.75 -8.88
CA SER A 82 -10.39 1.40 -7.70
C SER A 82 -10.80 0.38 -6.64
N TRP A 83 -10.68 0.82 -5.39
CA TRP A 83 -11.01 0.06 -4.19
C TRP A 83 -12.04 0.83 -3.39
N ARG A 84 -12.89 0.12 -2.65
CA ARG A 84 -13.88 0.67 -1.73
C ARG A 84 -13.47 0.36 -0.30
N LEU A 85 -13.59 1.34 0.59
CA LEU A 85 -13.44 1.21 2.04
C LEU A 85 -14.66 1.85 2.70
N GLY A 86 -15.59 1.04 3.21
CA GLY A 86 -16.92 1.53 3.60
C GLY A 86 -17.62 2.19 2.40
N GLU A 87 -17.93 3.48 2.52
CA GLU A 87 -18.53 4.27 1.43
C GLU A 87 -17.48 5.03 0.58
N GLU A 88 -16.20 5.00 0.96
CA GLU A 88 -15.14 5.73 0.26
C GLU A 88 -14.60 4.94 -0.93
N ILE A 89 -14.50 5.58 -2.10
CA ILE A 89 -13.81 5.03 -3.28
C ILE A 89 -12.42 5.64 -3.37
N LEU A 90 -11.40 4.78 -3.32
CA LEU A 90 -9.98 5.12 -3.40
C LEU A 90 -9.39 4.61 -4.72
N ILE A 91 -8.50 5.39 -5.32
CA ILE A 91 -7.87 5.09 -6.62
C ILE A 91 -6.36 5.12 -6.45
N ASP A 92 -5.79 6.33 -6.36
CA ASP A 92 -4.36 6.52 -6.20
C ASP A 92 -3.95 6.59 -4.73
N SER A 93 -4.86 6.92 -3.83
CA SER A 93 -4.55 7.05 -2.39
C SER A 93 -4.21 5.72 -1.71
N LEU A 94 -4.47 4.56 -2.35
CA LEU A 94 -4.19 3.25 -1.78
C LEU A 94 -2.81 2.71 -2.20
N CYS A 95 -2.06 2.18 -1.23
CA CYS A 95 -0.83 1.44 -1.46
C CYS A 95 -1.10 0.18 -2.30
N PRO A 96 -0.26 -0.14 -3.31
CA PRO A 96 -0.30 -1.43 -3.98
C PRO A 96 -0.20 -2.58 -2.99
N GLN A 97 -0.81 -3.74 -3.27
CA GLN A 97 -0.83 -4.89 -2.32
C GLN A 97 0.59 -5.34 -1.89
N ARG A 98 1.59 -5.17 -2.77
CA ARG A 98 3.02 -5.45 -2.47
C ARG A 98 3.76 -4.32 -1.73
N ASP A 99 3.21 -3.11 -1.59
CA ASP A 99 3.79 -2.06 -0.74
C ASP A 99 3.35 -2.33 0.71
N LEU A 100 4.13 -3.13 1.44
CA LEU A 100 3.93 -3.33 2.88
C LEU A 100 4.53 -2.15 3.62
N ARG A 101 3.77 -1.60 4.58
CA ARG A 101 4.20 -0.51 5.44
C ARG A 101 3.97 -0.89 6.89
N PHE A 102 4.90 -0.54 7.77
CA PHE A 102 4.75 -0.79 9.20
C PHE A 102 5.51 0.22 10.06
N CYS A 103 5.05 0.40 11.29
CA CYS A 103 5.83 1.07 12.32
C CYS A 103 6.63 0.03 13.12
N PRO A 104 7.95 0.19 13.27
CA PRO A 104 8.77 -0.78 14.03
C PRO A 104 8.34 -0.86 15.50
N ALA A 105 7.99 0.27 16.13
CA ALA A 105 7.51 0.31 17.51
C ALA A 105 6.17 -0.44 17.69
N CYS A 106 5.18 -0.23 16.80
CA CYS A 106 3.93 -1.01 16.81
C CYS A 106 4.14 -2.53 16.71
N LEU A 107 5.14 -2.99 15.95
CA LEU A 107 5.43 -4.41 15.84
C LEU A 107 6.20 -4.93 17.07
N ALA A 108 7.07 -4.12 17.67
CA ALA A 108 7.73 -4.45 18.94
C ALA A 108 6.73 -4.58 20.10
N GLU A 109 5.67 -3.76 20.11
CA GLU A 109 4.55 -3.88 21.05
C GLU A 109 3.74 -5.16 20.82
N ASP A 110 3.41 -5.50 19.56
CA ASP A 110 2.74 -6.76 19.23
C ASP A 110 3.57 -7.98 19.65
N ASP A 111 4.88 -7.94 19.42
CA ASP A 111 5.81 -8.99 19.82
C ASP A 111 5.90 -9.13 21.34
N ALA A 112 5.96 -8.01 22.08
CA ALA A 112 5.99 -8.01 23.53
C ALA A 112 4.72 -8.63 24.13
N ILE A 113 3.54 -8.34 23.55
CA ILE A 113 2.28 -8.98 23.93
C ILE A 113 2.35 -10.50 23.67
N ALA A 114 2.85 -10.93 22.50
CA ALA A 114 2.99 -12.34 22.17
C ALA A 114 3.89 -13.08 23.16
N MET A 115 5.05 -12.51 23.47
CA MET A 115 6.02 -13.05 24.42
C MET A 115 5.45 -13.17 25.84
N ALA A 116 4.69 -12.16 26.30
CA ALA A 116 4.08 -12.16 27.62
C ALA A 116 3.06 -13.30 27.84
N VAL A 117 2.45 -13.81 26.77
CA VAL A 117 1.52 -14.95 26.82
C VAL A 117 2.10 -16.25 26.24
N GLY A 118 3.42 -16.29 25.96
CA GLY A 118 4.09 -17.48 25.42
C GLY A 118 3.62 -17.90 24.02
N GLN A 119 3.11 -16.96 23.21
CA GLN A 119 2.59 -17.22 21.87
C GLN A 119 3.56 -16.77 20.77
N ASP A 120 3.35 -17.31 19.57
CA ASP A 120 4.09 -16.95 18.37
C ASP A 120 3.78 -15.50 17.95
N ILE A 121 4.82 -14.72 17.67
CA ILE A 121 4.70 -13.30 17.28
C ILE A 121 3.80 -13.07 16.07
N ALA A 122 3.72 -14.03 15.13
CA ALA A 122 2.87 -13.90 13.94
C ALA A 122 1.36 -13.99 14.23
N ILE A 123 0.96 -14.40 15.44
CA ILE A 123 -0.43 -14.37 15.94
C ILE A 123 -0.82 -12.94 16.36
N HIS A 124 0.15 -12.09 16.69
CA HIS A 124 -0.07 -10.74 17.23
C HIS A 124 0.28 -9.63 16.26
N ARG A 125 1.37 -9.79 15.49
CA ARG A 125 1.76 -8.85 14.42
C ARG A 125 0.64 -8.69 13.42
N ARG A 126 0.16 -7.46 13.26
CA ARG A 126 -0.91 -7.10 12.32
C ARG A 126 -0.56 -5.92 11.42
N GLU A 127 -1.08 -5.92 10.20
CA GLU A 127 -1.05 -4.75 9.33
C GLU A 127 -2.21 -3.83 9.73
N ARG A 128 -1.91 -2.58 10.10
CA ARG A 128 -2.94 -1.60 10.42
C ARG A 128 -3.55 -1.05 9.13
N LEU A 129 -4.87 -0.92 9.08
CA LEU A 129 -5.63 -0.44 7.92
C LEU A 129 -5.09 0.89 7.38
N ILE A 130 -4.78 1.84 8.27
CA ILE A 130 -4.25 3.15 7.87
C ILE A 130 -2.89 3.06 7.15
N TRP A 131 -2.09 2.02 7.37
CA TRP A 131 -0.82 1.80 6.67
C TRP A 131 -1.01 1.48 5.17
N ARG A 132 -2.23 1.11 4.76
CA ARG A 132 -2.60 0.89 3.36
C ARG A 132 -2.77 2.19 2.55
N LEU A 133 -2.64 3.37 3.16
CA LEU A 133 -2.93 4.65 2.50
C LEU A 133 -1.63 5.41 2.21
N LYS A 134 -1.42 5.82 0.96
CA LYS A 134 -0.18 6.48 0.52
C LYS A 134 0.13 7.77 1.29
N PRO A 135 -0.83 8.64 1.64
CA PRO A 135 -0.56 9.85 2.42
C PRO A 135 -0.22 9.55 3.90
N VAL A 136 -0.53 8.36 4.40
CA VAL A 136 -0.12 7.92 5.74
C VAL A 136 1.34 7.45 5.67
N ARG A 137 2.23 8.23 6.28
CA ARG A 137 3.69 8.09 6.21
C ARG A 137 4.35 8.01 7.58
N SER A 138 3.64 8.41 8.62
CA SER A 138 4.05 8.28 10.02
C SER A 138 3.04 7.43 10.79
N CYS A 139 3.51 6.71 11.80
CA CYS A 139 2.66 6.12 12.82
C CYS A 139 2.00 7.23 13.67
N PRO A 140 0.66 7.33 13.72
CA PRO A 140 0.00 8.33 14.58
C PRO A 140 0.26 8.10 16.08
N THR A 141 0.52 6.84 16.49
CA THR A 141 0.83 6.48 17.88
C THR A 141 2.25 6.88 18.27
N HIS A 142 3.24 6.41 17.52
CA HIS A 142 4.67 6.55 17.88
C HIS A 142 5.36 7.78 17.28
N ARG A 143 4.72 8.45 16.31
CA ARG A 143 5.31 9.57 15.55
C ARG A 143 6.66 9.19 14.93
N LEU A 144 6.71 8.02 14.31
CA LEU A 144 7.87 7.49 13.59
C LEU A 144 7.51 7.24 12.12
N PRO A 145 8.43 7.45 11.17
CA PRO A 145 8.19 7.15 9.76
C PRO A 145 7.85 5.66 9.60
N LEU A 146 6.90 5.34 8.72
CA LEU A 146 6.57 3.97 8.37
C LEU A 146 7.67 3.39 7.48
N ILE A 147 8.23 2.26 7.89
CA ILE A 147 9.18 1.49 7.09
C ILE A 147 8.38 0.82 5.96
N ARG A 148 8.89 0.96 4.73
CA ARG A 148 8.30 0.36 3.52
C ARG A 148 9.13 -0.84 3.08
N ARG A 149 8.47 -1.92 2.66
CA ARG A 149 9.09 -3.12 2.09
C ARG A 149 8.20 -3.72 1.02
N ASP A 150 8.82 -4.47 0.11
CA ASP A 150 8.07 -5.35 -0.76
C ASP A 150 7.47 -6.51 0.06
N GLY A 151 6.17 -6.71 -0.15
CA GLY A 151 5.42 -7.81 0.43
C GLY A 151 5.85 -9.17 -0.11
N PRO A 152 5.53 -10.26 0.60
CA PRO A 152 6.04 -11.58 0.28
C PRO A 152 5.81 -11.93 -1.20
N GLY A 153 6.88 -12.41 -1.85
CA GLY A 153 6.88 -12.72 -3.27
C GLY A 153 5.88 -13.81 -3.64
N GLY A 154 5.73 -14.80 -2.76
CA GLY A 154 4.88 -15.97 -2.90
C GLY A 154 3.94 -16.19 -1.70
N ALA A 155 3.31 -17.37 -1.67
CA ALA A 155 2.34 -17.75 -0.64
C ALA A 155 2.95 -18.39 0.61
N ASP A 156 4.28 -18.48 0.67
CA ASP A 156 5.03 -19.16 1.72
C ASP A 156 5.41 -18.17 2.84
N GLY A 157 5.40 -18.66 4.09
CA GLY A 157 5.63 -17.86 5.30
C GLY A 157 4.38 -17.65 6.16
N LYS A 158 4.57 -17.17 7.39
CA LYS A 158 3.54 -17.19 8.45
C LYS A 158 3.18 -15.77 8.92
N GLY A 159 1.88 -15.51 9.08
CA GLY A 159 1.37 -14.17 9.42
C GLY A 159 1.43 -13.18 8.25
N VAL A 160 0.91 -11.96 8.45
CA VAL A 160 0.69 -10.99 7.36
C VAL A 160 1.98 -10.45 6.73
N PHE A 161 3.08 -10.42 7.50
CA PHE A 161 4.38 -9.95 7.04
C PHE A 161 5.27 -11.07 6.47
N ALA A 162 4.97 -12.34 6.74
CA ALA A 162 5.80 -13.49 6.38
C ALA A 162 7.30 -13.18 6.62
N ASP A 163 8.15 -13.45 5.63
CA ASP A 163 9.60 -13.19 5.70
C ASP A 163 9.99 -11.73 5.33
N SER A 164 9.03 -10.87 4.96
CA SER A 164 9.30 -9.45 4.69
C SER A 164 9.66 -8.65 5.95
N VAL A 165 9.35 -9.15 7.15
CA VAL A 165 9.76 -8.53 8.44
C VAL A 165 10.38 -9.59 9.37
N PRO A 166 11.62 -10.04 9.10
CA PRO A 166 12.30 -11.08 9.87
C PRO A 166 12.93 -10.57 11.17
N GLU A 167 12.85 -9.27 11.45
CA GLU A 167 13.34 -8.67 12.70
C GLU A 167 12.69 -9.31 13.92
N ASN A 168 13.44 -9.44 15.02
CA ASN A 168 12.91 -9.75 16.34
C ASN A 168 12.59 -8.46 17.13
N THR A 169 11.99 -8.60 18.31
CA THR A 169 11.60 -7.48 19.19
C THR A 169 12.71 -6.47 19.43
N ALA A 170 13.93 -6.93 19.74
CA ALA A 170 15.08 -6.07 20.00
C ALA A 170 15.48 -5.28 18.75
N ARG A 171 15.54 -5.95 17.58
CA ARG A 171 15.87 -5.32 16.30
C ARG A 171 14.81 -4.30 15.86
N LEU A 172 13.54 -4.53 16.19
CA LEU A 172 12.46 -3.55 15.99
C LEU A 172 12.58 -2.35 16.95
N GLN A 173 12.99 -2.58 18.20
CA GLN A 173 13.26 -1.51 19.16
C GLN A 173 14.46 -0.65 18.72
N ASP A 174 15.54 -1.25 18.20
CA ASP A 174 16.67 -0.52 17.60
C ASP A 174 16.21 0.35 16.43
N LEU A 175 15.43 -0.21 15.50
CA LEU A 175 14.88 0.53 14.36
C LEU A 175 13.98 1.70 14.79
N ALA A 176 13.23 1.54 15.88
CA ALA A 176 12.43 2.62 16.46
C ALA A 176 13.28 3.69 17.14
N GLY A 177 14.33 3.30 17.89
CA GLY A 177 15.23 4.21 18.59
C GLY A 177 16.18 5.00 17.67
N CYS A 178 16.55 4.44 16.53
CA CYS A 178 17.36 5.12 15.51
C CYS A 178 16.54 5.99 14.54
N ALA A 179 15.21 5.90 14.55
CA ALA A 179 14.36 6.66 13.64
C ALA A 179 14.16 8.10 14.12
N ALA A 180 14.29 9.07 13.20
CA ALA A 180 14.00 10.46 13.50
C ALA A 180 12.49 10.66 13.78
N PRO A 181 12.11 11.48 14.78
CA PRO A 181 10.72 11.81 15.04
C PRO A 181 10.02 12.42 13.82
N CYS A 182 8.82 11.94 13.55
CA CYS A 182 8.02 12.27 12.38
C CYS A 182 6.56 12.43 12.83
N PRO A 183 6.08 13.66 13.13
CA PRO A 183 4.77 13.85 13.77
C PRO A 183 3.55 13.46 12.91
N GLY A 184 3.73 13.24 11.61
CA GLY A 184 2.64 13.09 10.65
C GLY A 184 2.16 14.43 10.10
N SER A 185 1.59 14.43 8.89
CA SER A 185 1.01 15.66 8.31
C SER A 185 -0.41 15.90 8.83
N PRO A 186 -0.90 17.14 8.84
CA PRO A 186 -2.30 17.45 9.14
C PRO A 186 -3.31 16.68 8.25
N LEU A 187 -2.95 16.43 6.98
CA LEU A 187 -3.72 15.58 6.06
C LEU A 187 -3.79 14.12 6.54
N GLN A 188 -2.68 13.55 7.03
CA GLN A 188 -2.67 12.20 7.60
C GLN A 188 -3.64 12.08 8.78
N THR A 189 -3.67 13.07 9.68
CA THR A 189 -4.59 13.11 10.82
C THR A 189 -6.04 13.11 10.36
N TYR A 190 -6.39 14.00 9.42
CA TYR A 190 -7.74 14.05 8.83
C TYR A 190 -8.17 12.71 8.21
N ILE A 191 -7.28 12.02 7.48
CA ILE A 191 -7.58 10.70 6.90
C ILE A 191 -7.84 9.65 8.00
N ALA A 192 -7.02 9.63 9.05
CA ALA A 192 -7.17 8.70 10.16
C ALA A 192 -8.43 8.98 11.00
N ASP A 193 -8.84 10.24 11.12
CA ASP A 193 -10.10 10.66 11.74
C ASP A 193 -11.30 10.23 10.91
N ARG A 194 -11.30 10.53 9.60
CA ARG A 194 -12.40 10.19 8.68
C ARG A 194 -12.64 8.68 8.57
N ILE A 195 -11.59 7.86 8.56
CA ILE A 195 -11.71 6.39 8.56
C ILE A 195 -12.23 5.86 9.90
N ALA A 196 -11.97 6.57 10.99
CA ALA A 196 -12.53 6.26 12.30
C ALA A 196 -13.88 6.95 12.54
N GLU A 197 -14.58 7.37 11.47
CA GLU A 197 -15.90 8.01 11.47
C GLU A 197 -15.96 9.28 12.34
N ARG A 198 -14.82 9.95 12.58
CA ARG A 198 -14.75 11.24 13.27
C ARG A 198 -14.94 12.40 12.28
N PRO A 199 -15.74 13.43 12.62
CA PRO A 199 -16.02 14.54 11.73
C PRO A 199 -14.79 15.43 11.51
N GLY A 200 -14.60 15.87 10.27
CA GLY A 200 -13.55 16.80 9.86
C GLY A 200 -14.10 18.17 9.47
N PRO A 201 -13.34 18.96 8.69
CA PRO A 201 -13.84 20.19 8.11
C PRO A 201 -14.99 19.89 7.13
N VAL A 202 -16.18 20.43 7.40
CA VAL A 202 -17.44 20.18 6.64
C VAL A 202 -17.28 20.25 5.12
N TRP A 203 -16.42 21.12 4.61
CA TRP A 203 -16.19 21.26 3.17
C TRP A 203 -15.38 20.09 2.57
N LEU A 204 -14.42 19.52 3.32
CA LEU A 204 -13.72 18.28 2.94
C LEU A 204 -14.64 17.07 3.12
N ASP A 205 -15.40 17.01 4.21
CA ASP A 205 -16.38 15.95 4.47
C ASP A 205 -17.47 15.89 3.38
N SER A 206 -17.77 17.02 2.72
CA SER A 206 -18.68 17.08 1.56
C SER A 206 -18.11 16.52 0.23
N LEU A 207 -16.82 16.18 0.20
CA LEU A 207 -16.13 15.54 -0.92
C LEU A 207 -15.82 14.07 -0.58
N PRO A 208 -15.77 13.15 -1.57
CA PRO A 208 -15.16 11.83 -1.37
C PRO A 208 -13.72 11.92 -0.84
N LEU A 209 -13.27 10.91 -0.08
CA LEU A 209 -11.95 10.92 0.57
C LEU A 209 -10.79 11.06 -0.44
N GLU A 210 -10.83 10.35 -1.57
CA GLU A 210 -9.83 10.50 -2.65
C GLU A 210 -9.74 11.96 -3.13
N GLN A 211 -10.87 12.66 -3.30
CA GLN A 211 -10.89 14.06 -3.70
C GLN A 211 -10.40 14.98 -2.59
N SER A 212 -10.76 14.70 -1.33
CA SER A 212 -10.26 15.43 -0.16
C SER A 212 -8.73 15.38 -0.06
N ILE A 213 -8.16 14.21 -0.32
CA ILE A 213 -6.71 13.97 -0.37
C ILE A 213 -6.11 14.81 -1.50
N ARG A 214 -6.53 14.59 -2.76
CA ARG A 214 -5.95 15.27 -3.93
C ARG A 214 -6.05 16.80 -3.87
N VAL A 215 -7.17 17.34 -3.37
CA VAL A 215 -7.35 18.79 -3.20
C VAL A 215 -6.44 19.34 -2.10
N THR A 216 -6.24 18.59 -1.01
CA THR A 216 -5.31 19.00 0.06
C THR A 216 -3.85 18.93 -0.40
N GLU A 217 -3.46 17.87 -1.10
CA GLU A 217 -2.13 17.73 -1.72
C GLU A 217 -1.83 18.90 -2.67
N LEU A 218 -2.77 19.21 -3.58
CA LEU A 218 -2.61 20.29 -4.56
C LEU A 218 -2.53 21.68 -3.92
N LEU A 219 -3.50 22.03 -3.08
CA LEU A 219 -3.57 23.35 -2.46
C LEU A 219 -2.50 23.54 -1.39
N GLY A 220 -2.21 22.52 -0.58
CA GLY A 220 -1.13 22.52 0.40
C GLY A 220 0.23 22.72 -0.28
N THR A 221 0.48 22.03 -1.40
CA THR A 221 1.65 22.27 -2.25
C THR A 221 1.70 23.71 -2.76
N ALA A 222 0.60 24.22 -3.33
CA ALA A 222 0.55 25.55 -3.92
C ALA A 222 0.69 26.69 -2.89
N MET A 223 0.23 26.48 -1.65
CA MET A 223 0.34 27.43 -0.54
C MET A 223 1.75 27.49 0.06
N GLU A 224 2.43 26.35 0.19
CA GLU A 224 3.76 26.26 0.84
C GLU A 224 4.91 26.48 -0.17
N PHE A 225 4.81 25.89 -1.36
CA PHE A 225 5.89 25.86 -2.37
C PHE A 225 5.58 26.67 -3.64
N GLY A 226 4.39 27.29 -3.71
CA GLY A 226 3.97 28.15 -4.82
C GLY A 226 3.20 27.43 -5.94
N PRO A 227 2.48 28.18 -6.79
CA PRO A 227 1.42 27.65 -7.67
C PRO A 227 1.89 26.78 -8.85
N TYR A 228 3.20 26.66 -9.05
CA TYR A 228 3.81 25.83 -10.10
C TYR A 228 4.53 24.58 -9.55
N ALA A 229 4.58 24.40 -8.23
CA ALA A 229 5.10 23.18 -7.62
C ALA A 229 4.11 22.02 -7.80
N ALA A 230 4.60 20.86 -8.23
CA ALA A 230 3.82 19.63 -8.28
C ALA A 230 4.10 18.78 -7.03
N PHE A 231 3.05 18.19 -6.46
CA PHE A 231 3.17 17.38 -5.23
C PHE A 231 4.19 16.24 -5.39
N ASP A 232 4.18 15.57 -6.55
CA ASP A 232 5.03 14.40 -6.83
C ASP A 232 6.53 14.76 -7.00
N ASP A 233 6.86 16.03 -7.27
CA ASP A 233 8.25 16.52 -7.43
C ASP A 233 8.91 16.90 -6.09
N LEU A 234 8.12 17.06 -5.03
CA LEU A 234 8.59 17.46 -3.70
C LEU A 234 9.32 16.31 -2.98
N SER A 235 10.22 16.61 -2.04
CA SER A 235 10.80 15.56 -1.20
C SER A 235 9.76 14.94 -0.26
N VAL A 236 10.03 13.73 0.25
CA VAL A 236 9.13 13.06 1.22
C VAL A 236 8.90 13.94 2.46
N GLN A 237 9.90 14.71 2.88
CA GLN A 237 9.81 15.64 4.00
C GLN A 237 8.91 16.84 3.67
N ASP A 238 9.09 17.45 2.50
CA ASP A 238 8.31 18.60 2.04
C ASP A 238 6.83 18.24 1.87
N GLN A 239 6.54 17.06 1.32
CA GLN A 239 5.18 16.51 1.22
C GLN A 239 4.52 16.28 2.59
N MET A 240 5.28 16.19 3.68
CA MET A 240 4.76 16.06 5.05
C MET A 240 4.60 17.40 5.78
N LEU A 241 5.27 18.46 5.34
CA LEU A 241 5.15 19.81 5.90
C LEU A 241 3.90 20.55 5.42
N GLN A 242 3.24 20.07 4.36
CA GLN A 242 2.07 20.72 3.79
C GLN A 242 0.94 20.94 4.81
N PRO A 243 0.36 22.14 4.87
CA PRO A 243 -0.78 22.41 5.74
C PRO A 243 -2.01 21.63 5.26
N LEU A 244 -2.84 21.17 6.21
CA LEU A 244 -4.24 20.87 5.88
C LEU A 244 -4.88 22.18 5.44
N VAL A 245 -5.69 22.13 4.37
CA VAL A 245 -6.52 23.25 3.92
C VAL A 245 -7.68 23.43 4.91
N ALA A 246 -7.36 23.87 6.13
CA ALA A 246 -8.28 23.90 7.27
C ALA A 246 -9.23 25.11 7.28
N GLY A 247 -9.27 25.90 6.20
CA GLY A 247 -10.21 26.99 6.05
C GLY A 247 -11.65 26.46 5.98
N SER A 248 -12.52 26.93 6.87
CA SER A 248 -13.96 26.64 6.83
C SER A 248 -14.68 27.25 5.63
N THR A 249 -13.99 28.10 4.86
CA THR A 249 -14.38 28.53 3.51
C THR A 249 -13.49 27.85 2.46
N PRO A 250 -14.07 27.21 1.42
CA PRO A 250 -13.28 26.77 0.27
C PRO A 250 -12.67 27.99 -0.44
N PRO A 251 -11.61 27.80 -1.27
CA PRO A 251 -11.00 28.89 -2.04
C PRO A 251 -12.04 29.70 -2.82
N LYS A 252 -11.88 31.03 -2.89
CA LYS A 252 -12.77 31.91 -3.65
C LYS A 252 -12.87 31.41 -5.10
N GLY A 253 -14.10 31.19 -5.59
CA GLY A 253 -14.40 30.62 -6.92
C GLY A 253 -14.74 29.12 -6.93
N TRP A 254 -14.40 28.34 -5.89
CA TRP A 254 -14.59 26.88 -5.88
C TRP A 254 -16.04 26.41 -6.12
N ARG A 255 -17.03 27.15 -5.60
CA ARG A 255 -18.46 26.79 -5.72
C ARG A 255 -18.97 26.82 -7.17
N GLU A 256 -18.40 27.67 -8.01
CA GLU A 256 -18.79 27.82 -9.42
C GLU A 256 -18.24 26.65 -10.25
N SER A 257 -16.98 26.24 -10.01
CA SER A 257 -16.36 25.08 -10.67
C SER A 257 -16.96 23.74 -10.23
N ALA A 258 -17.27 23.57 -8.93
CA ALA A 258 -17.79 22.31 -8.39
C ALA A 258 -19.18 21.94 -8.93
N ALA A 259 -19.97 22.90 -9.41
CA ALA A 259 -21.22 22.64 -10.12
C ALA A 259 -20.98 21.97 -11.50
N HIS A 260 -19.87 22.33 -12.17
CA HIS A 260 -19.53 21.83 -13.50
C HIS A 260 -18.97 20.39 -13.47
N CYS A 261 -18.30 19.99 -12.39
CA CYS A 261 -17.77 18.63 -12.23
C CYS A 261 -18.86 17.56 -12.08
N ARG A 262 -20.07 17.90 -11.59
CA ARG A 262 -21.18 16.94 -11.45
C ARG A 262 -21.79 16.50 -12.79
N SER A 263 -21.51 17.21 -13.88
CA SER A 263 -21.97 16.88 -15.24
C SER A 263 -20.99 16.04 -16.07
N PHE A 264 -19.81 15.69 -15.55
CA PHE A 264 -18.79 14.99 -16.34
C PHE A 264 -19.10 13.49 -16.51
N ARG A 265 -19.87 13.14 -17.54
CA ARG A 265 -20.04 11.74 -17.97
C ARG A 265 -18.71 11.20 -18.55
N PRO A 266 -18.27 9.99 -18.22
CA PRO A 266 -17.08 9.39 -18.83
C PRO A 266 -17.41 8.98 -20.27
N GLY A 267 -16.90 9.74 -21.26
CA GLY A 267 -17.32 9.55 -22.64
C GLY A 267 -16.54 10.36 -23.69
N LEU A 268 -15.21 10.50 -23.54
CA LEU A 268 -14.35 11.01 -24.60
C LEU A 268 -13.09 10.15 -24.73
N THR A 269 -12.91 9.58 -25.92
CA THR A 269 -11.70 8.87 -26.36
C THR A 269 -10.51 9.82 -26.49
N PRO A 270 -9.26 9.37 -26.29
CA PRO A 270 -8.09 10.23 -26.38
C PRO A 270 -7.85 10.70 -27.83
N SER A 271 -8.17 11.96 -28.10
CA SER A 271 -7.75 12.64 -29.32
C SER A 271 -6.24 12.90 -29.28
N VAL A 272 -5.53 12.40 -30.28
CA VAL A 272 -4.07 12.53 -30.45
C VAL A 272 -3.66 14.02 -30.46
N LEU A 273 -2.74 14.40 -29.57
CA LEU A 273 -2.05 15.69 -29.65
C LEU A 273 -0.98 15.64 -30.76
N PRO A 274 -0.86 16.67 -31.61
CA PRO A 274 0.15 16.69 -32.67
C PRO A 274 1.56 16.91 -32.12
N ALA A 275 2.53 16.19 -32.68
CA ALA A 275 3.94 16.31 -32.30
C ALA A 275 4.51 17.67 -32.72
N ALA A 276 5.13 18.39 -31.77
CA ALA A 276 5.84 19.64 -32.06
C ALA A 276 7.17 19.35 -32.77
N SER A 277 7.24 19.67 -34.06
CA SER A 277 8.47 19.61 -34.84
C SER A 277 9.49 20.67 -34.40
N LYS A 278 10.74 20.27 -34.17
CA LYS A 278 11.89 21.17 -34.11
C LYS A 278 12.87 20.86 -35.23
N THR A 279 12.78 21.62 -36.32
CA THR A 279 13.79 21.71 -37.38
C THR A 279 14.59 23.00 -37.17
N GLY A 280 15.92 22.91 -37.16
CA GLY A 280 16.80 24.04 -36.81
C GLY A 280 18.29 23.72 -36.85
N GLU A 281 18.75 23.18 -37.97
CA GLU A 281 20.15 23.22 -38.42
C GLU A 281 20.60 24.69 -38.66
N LEU A 282 21.87 25.11 -38.74
CA LEU A 282 23.22 24.56 -38.52
C LEU A 282 24.20 25.76 -38.53
N SER A 283 25.38 25.68 -37.88
CA SER A 283 26.71 26.12 -38.40
C SER A 283 27.72 26.52 -37.30
N GLY A 284 29.02 26.29 -37.56
CA GLY A 284 30.14 26.70 -36.69
C GLY A 284 31.16 25.60 -36.41
N ARG A 285 32.15 25.38 -37.30
CA ARG A 285 33.20 24.34 -37.17
C ARG A 285 34.55 24.91 -36.70
N CYS A 286 35.29 24.11 -35.92
CA CYS A 286 36.73 23.78 -36.09
C CYS A 286 37.08 22.65 -35.08
N SER A 287 37.47 21.43 -35.48
CA SER A 287 38.81 20.99 -35.95
C SER A 287 39.93 21.35 -34.95
N THR A 288 40.78 20.46 -34.43
CA THR A 288 41.20 19.08 -34.80
C THR A 288 41.44 18.21 -33.52
N ASN A 289 41.89 16.94 -33.48
CA ASN A 289 42.46 16.05 -34.51
C ASN A 289 42.30 14.51 -34.23
N SER A 290 42.73 13.75 -35.24
CA SER A 290 43.20 12.35 -35.39
C SER A 290 43.98 11.72 -34.19
N THR A 291 44.10 10.39 -33.98
CA THR A 291 44.19 9.27 -34.96
C THR A 291 43.85 7.89 -34.35
N ILE A 292 43.17 7.00 -35.10
CA ILE A 292 43.17 5.52 -34.94
C ILE A 292 43.89 4.93 -36.17
N PRO A 293 44.45 3.69 -36.16
CA PRO A 293 43.74 2.64 -36.92
C PRO A 293 43.95 1.16 -36.51
N HIS A 294 42.84 0.38 -36.56
CA HIS A 294 42.69 -1.00 -37.09
C HIS A 294 43.49 -2.20 -36.45
N ARG A 295 43.13 -3.49 -36.65
CA ARG A 295 42.35 -4.17 -37.72
C ARG A 295 41.76 -5.56 -37.31
N ALA A 296 40.69 -5.98 -38.02
CA ALA A 296 40.15 -7.33 -38.34
C ALA A 296 40.55 -8.60 -37.53
N ALA A 297 39.68 -9.56 -37.14
CA ALA A 297 38.53 -10.25 -37.78
C ALA A 297 38.87 -11.47 -38.68
N ARG A 298 37.99 -12.51 -38.66
CA ARG A 298 38.03 -13.86 -39.31
C ARG A 298 38.65 -14.99 -38.44
N SER A 299 38.20 -16.26 -38.47
CA SER A 299 37.01 -16.91 -39.09
C SER A 299 36.80 -18.36 -38.58
N ALA A 300 35.55 -18.85 -38.72
CA ALA A 300 35.14 -20.21 -39.13
C ALA A 300 35.46 -21.51 -38.32
N GLU A 301 34.38 -22.30 -38.12
CA GLU A 301 34.26 -23.76 -38.41
C GLU A 301 35.03 -24.79 -37.54
N SER A 302 34.62 -26.08 -37.40
CA SER A 302 33.36 -26.82 -37.64
C SER A 302 33.52 -28.25 -37.08
N SER A 303 32.41 -28.93 -36.70
CA SER A 303 32.32 -30.41 -36.55
C SER A 303 33.18 -31.07 -35.44
N LYS A 304 32.93 -32.32 -34.98
CA LYS A 304 31.74 -33.21 -34.96
C LYS A 304 31.95 -34.24 -33.83
N SER A 305 30.85 -34.75 -33.29
CA SER A 305 30.66 -36.05 -32.63
C SER A 305 31.87 -37.00 -32.44
N ASN A 306 32.06 -37.52 -31.22
CA ASN A 306 31.99 -38.98 -31.06
C ASN A 306 31.56 -39.44 -29.66
N SER A 307 30.88 -40.57 -29.64
CA SER A 307 30.26 -41.21 -28.46
C SER A 307 31.06 -42.43 -28.00
N ARG A 308 31.10 -42.70 -26.68
CA ARG A 308 30.96 -44.09 -26.15
C ARG A 308 30.73 -44.15 -24.63
N ALA A 309 30.05 -45.21 -24.21
CA ALA A 309 29.76 -45.56 -22.83
C ALA A 309 30.56 -46.80 -22.38
N LEU A 310 30.68 -46.98 -21.06
CA LEU A 310 31.02 -48.16 -20.22
C LEU A 310 30.74 -47.67 -18.78
N VAL A 311 29.97 -48.27 -17.86
CA VAL A 311 29.46 -49.65 -17.62
C VAL A 311 30.55 -50.64 -17.20
N GLU A 312 30.27 -51.33 -16.07
CA GLU A 312 31.11 -52.25 -15.28
C GLU A 312 32.29 -51.56 -14.54
N SER A 313 32.53 -51.83 -13.25
CA SER A 313 32.04 -52.90 -12.34
C SER A 313 31.44 -52.36 -11.05
#